data_AF-A0A2N5ZVA3-F1
#
_entry.id   AF-A0A2N5ZVA3-F1
#
_cell.length_a   1.000
_cell.length_b   1.000
_cell.length_c   1.000
_cell.angle_alpha   90.00
_cell.angle_beta   90.00
_cell.angle_gamma   90.00
#
_symmetry.space_group_name_H-M   'P 1'
#
loop_
_entity.id
_entity.type
_entity.pdbx_description
1 polymer ?
#
loop_
_entity_poly.entity_id
_entity_poly.type
_entity_poly.pdbx_seq_one_letter_code
_entity_poly.pdbx_strand_id
1 'polypeptide(L)'
;MNAFMKNLITIVFALSPLFSFTQHLNKIGKIELEEIPSMQEYRIQKLDNVYKVVKDSFILDGNTYFKIPNGYITSLQLVDNKKDYIKHYNSEGVLLVTIMSDKIINLKVSEKGNKVVFNNSKNIILINLNGYKLDTLADSYVYEFVQKEKLIYYNPANKSIYFNDVKIASEEYPNQFIDYKGKILVITKQYIYELAGNNLIPEYEFRGEFFDLRLVDGDLYFVDREEERKSESFSLYKTSDFTQIILVDRIDELNN
;
A
#
# COMPACT_ATOMS: atom_id res chain seq x y z
N MET A 1 -3.28 58.66 -37.03
CA MET A 1 -2.25 58.34 -36.02
C MET A 1 -2.91 58.50 -34.66
N ASN A 2 -2.81 57.47 -33.81
CA ASN A 2 -3.32 57.34 -32.43
C ASN A 2 -4.86 57.21 -32.29
N ALA A 3 -5.40 56.02 -31.99
CA ALA A 3 -5.31 55.22 -30.75
C ALA A 3 -6.45 55.59 -29.79
N PHE A 4 -7.53 54.81 -29.81
CA PHE A 4 -8.41 54.66 -28.65
C PHE A 4 -9.03 53.25 -28.65
N MET A 5 -8.42 52.43 -27.80
CA MET A 5 -8.94 51.28 -27.06
C MET A 5 -10.33 50.77 -27.44
N LYS A 6 -10.38 49.58 -28.03
CA LYS A 6 -11.43 48.60 -27.71
C LYS A 6 -10.78 47.42 -27.01
N ASN A 7 -11.06 47.34 -25.71
CA ASN A 7 -10.75 46.23 -24.84
C ASN A 7 -11.24 44.92 -25.46
N LEU A 8 -10.33 43.99 -25.70
CA LEU A 8 -10.64 42.58 -25.76
C LEU A 8 -9.61 41.86 -24.89
N ILE A 9 -9.85 41.88 -23.58
CA ILE A 9 -9.21 40.92 -22.68
C ILE A 9 -9.94 39.60 -22.93
N THR A 10 -9.41 38.82 -23.85
CA THR A 10 -9.81 37.41 -24.00
C THR A 10 -9.27 36.68 -22.76
N ILE A 11 -10.11 36.55 -21.73
CA ILE A 11 -9.87 35.60 -20.66
C ILE A 11 -10.05 34.22 -21.29
N VAL A 12 -8.94 33.62 -21.73
CA VAL A 12 -8.90 32.19 -22.04
C VAL A 12 -9.05 31.49 -20.70
N PHE A 13 -10.28 31.20 -20.30
CA PHE A 13 -10.55 30.12 -19.36
C PHE A 13 -10.01 28.87 -20.03
N ALA A 14 -8.80 28.47 -19.66
CA ALA A 14 -8.38 27.10 -19.80
C ALA A 14 -9.34 26.26 -18.94
N LEU A 15 -10.47 25.89 -19.55
CA LEU A 15 -11.27 24.75 -19.14
C LEU A 15 -10.39 23.52 -19.40
N SER A 16 -9.38 23.33 -18.57
CA SER A 16 -8.92 21.99 -18.28
C SER A 16 -10.14 21.28 -17.69
N PRO A 17 -10.74 20.28 -18.37
CA PRO A 17 -11.73 19.44 -17.72
C PRO A 17 -11.03 18.87 -16.48
N LEU A 18 -11.45 19.35 -15.31
CA LEU A 18 -11.26 18.64 -14.06
C LEU A 18 -12.10 17.38 -14.22
N PHE A 19 -11.55 16.36 -14.88
CA PHE A 19 -12.06 15.02 -14.77
C PHE A 19 -11.87 14.65 -13.30
N SER A 20 -12.87 14.92 -12.46
CA SER A 20 -12.94 14.27 -11.16
C SER A 20 -13.28 12.82 -11.44
N PHE A 21 -12.25 12.02 -11.66
CA PHE A 21 -12.40 10.57 -11.68
C PHE A 21 -12.95 10.19 -10.32
N THR A 22 -14.23 9.85 -10.31
CA THR A 22 -14.91 9.41 -9.11
C THR A 22 -14.61 7.92 -9.01
N GLN A 23 -14.01 7.50 -7.89
CA GLN A 23 -13.70 6.08 -7.70
C GLN A 23 -15.01 5.30 -7.58
N HIS A 24 -15.04 4.10 -8.13
CA HIS A 24 -16.21 3.22 -8.14
C HIS A 24 -15.90 1.89 -7.46
N LEU A 25 -16.95 1.16 -7.10
CA LEU A 25 -16.84 -0.22 -6.64
C LEU A 25 -16.91 -1.20 -7.81
N ASN A 26 -16.04 -2.19 -7.84
CA ASN A 26 -16.19 -3.32 -8.74
C ASN A 26 -17.29 -4.28 -8.25
N LYS A 27 -17.62 -5.29 -9.07
CA LYS A 27 -18.69 -6.27 -8.78
C LYS A 27 -18.53 -7.07 -7.47
N ILE A 28 -17.35 -7.07 -6.85
CA ILE A 28 -17.10 -7.76 -5.57
C ILE A 28 -16.92 -6.77 -4.41
N GLY A 29 -17.31 -5.50 -4.61
CA GLY A 29 -17.28 -4.47 -3.57
C GLY A 29 -15.91 -3.88 -3.29
N LYS A 30 -14.89 -4.13 -4.13
CA LYS A 30 -13.55 -3.52 -3.96
C LYS A 30 -13.43 -2.21 -4.74
N ILE A 31 -12.52 -1.34 -4.29
CA ILE A 31 -12.25 -0.07 -4.95
C ILE A 31 -11.63 -0.36 -6.33
N GLU A 32 -12.32 0.06 -7.39
CA GLU A 32 -11.84 -0.05 -8.77
C GLU A 32 -10.99 1.17 -9.10
N LEU A 33 -9.69 0.91 -9.31
CA LEU A 33 -8.79 1.93 -9.82
C LEU A 33 -9.03 2.03 -11.33
N GLU A 34 -9.60 3.14 -11.79
CA GLU A 34 -9.59 3.54 -13.20
C GLU A 34 -8.15 3.93 -13.63
N GLU A 35 -7.21 3.00 -13.51
CA GLU A 35 -5.93 3.13 -14.19
C GLU A 35 -6.18 2.80 -15.66
N ILE A 36 -6.03 3.79 -16.55
CA ILE A 36 -5.70 3.50 -17.96
C ILE A 36 -4.59 2.46 -17.89
N PRO A 37 -4.72 1.26 -18.48
CA PRO A 37 -3.74 0.19 -18.29
C PRO A 37 -2.38 0.73 -18.72
N SER A 38 -1.58 1.17 -17.74
CA SER A 38 -0.21 1.53 -17.99
C SER A 38 0.42 0.22 -18.41
N MET A 39 0.99 0.18 -19.62
CA MET A 39 1.80 -0.97 -19.99
C MET A 39 2.76 -1.19 -18.84
N GLN A 40 2.63 -2.32 -18.12
CA GLN A 40 3.50 -2.61 -16.98
C GLN A 40 4.92 -2.30 -17.42
N GLU A 41 5.58 -1.39 -16.70
CA GLU A 41 6.90 -0.90 -17.11
C GLU A 41 7.92 -2.04 -17.27
N TYR A 42 7.62 -3.22 -16.70
CA TYR A 42 8.36 -4.46 -16.79
C TYR A 42 7.44 -5.63 -17.18
N ARG A 43 8.03 -6.73 -17.66
CA ARG A 43 7.33 -8.00 -17.88
C ARG A 43 8.01 -9.14 -17.14
N ILE A 44 7.23 -10.10 -16.65
CA ILE A 44 7.76 -11.33 -16.05
C ILE A 44 7.74 -12.43 -17.11
N GLN A 45 8.88 -13.10 -17.31
CA GLN A 45 9.03 -14.20 -18.26
C GLN A 45 9.65 -15.40 -17.57
N LYS A 46 9.27 -16.61 -17.96
CA LYS A 46 9.94 -17.83 -17.53
C LYS A 46 10.93 -18.24 -18.62
N LEU A 47 12.22 -18.06 -18.38
CA LEU A 47 13.32 -18.45 -19.27
C LEU A 47 14.10 -19.60 -18.62
N ASP A 48 14.25 -20.73 -19.30
CA ASP A 48 14.97 -21.91 -18.80
C ASP A 48 14.50 -22.37 -17.40
N ASN A 49 13.18 -22.38 -17.17
CA ASN A 49 12.55 -22.67 -15.89
C ASN A 49 12.83 -21.68 -14.73
N VAL A 50 13.43 -20.54 -15.01
CA VAL A 50 13.68 -19.46 -14.04
C VAL A 50 12.80 -18.26 -14.38
N TYR A 51 12.13 -17.69 -13.38
CA TYR A 51 11.42 -16.43 -13.56
C TYR A 51 12.41 -15.27 -13.69
N LYS A 52 12.18 -14.43 -14.70
CA LYS A 52 12.97 -13.26 -15.03
C LYS A 52 12.06 -12.05 -15.11
N VAL A 53 12.52 -10.94 -14.54
CA VAL A 53 11.93 -9.61 -14.73
C VAL A 53 12.69 -8.95 -15.87
N VAL A 54 11.99 -8.59 -16.94
CA VAL A 54 12.53 -7.82 -18.06
C VAL A 54 12.02 -6.40 -17.97
N LYS A 55 12.92 -5.45 -17.71
CA LYS A 55 12.64 -4.01 -17.57
C LYS A 55 13.64 -3.24 -18.42
N ASP A 56 13.16 -2.54 -19.45
CA ASP A 56 14.00 -1.83 -20.42
C ASP A 56 15.08 -2.77 -21.00
N SER A 57 16.37 -2.49 -20.76
CA SER A 57 17.50 -3.34 -21.16
C SER A 57 17.92 -4.38 -20.10
N PHE A 58 17.30 -4.38 -18.92
CA PHE A 58 17.68 -5.26 -17.82
C PHE A 58 16.90 -6.57 -17.84
N ILE A 59 17.60 -7.67 -17.55
CA ILE A 59 17.04 -9.00 -17.31
C ILE A 59 17.48 -9.44 -15.92
N LEU A 60 16.57 -9.37 -14.96
CA LEU A 60 16.81 -9.65 -13.55
C LEU A 60 16.14 -10.96 -13.14
N ASP A 61 16.63 -11.63 -12.10
CA ASP A 61 16.04 -12.90 -11.63
C ASP A 61 14.92 -12.64 -10.63
N GLY A 62 13.72 -13.19 -10.86
CA GLY A 62 12.60 -13.08 -9.93
C GLY A 62 11.24 -13.08 -10.60
N ASN A 63 10.19 -13.15 -9.78
CA ASN A 63 8.79 -13.03 -10.15
C ASN A 63 8.09 -11.81 -9.52
N THR A 64 8.84 -10.95 -8.84
CA THR A 64 8.37 -9.65 -8.35
C THR A 64 9.47 -8.62 -8.56
N TYR A 65 9.09 -7.36 -8.75
CA TYR A 65 9.99 -6.25 -9.04
C TYR A 65 9.60 -5.00 -8.25
N PHE A 66 10.60 -4.34 -7.67
CA PHE A 66 10.50 -3.04 -7.04
C PHE A 66 11.60 -2.14 -7.61
N LYS A 67 11.21 -1.00 -8.15
CA LYS A 67 12.15 0.08 -8.46
C LYS A 67 12.39 0.89 -7.19
N ILE A 68 13.65 1.11 -6.85
CA ILE A 68 14.06 1.95 -5.72
C ILE A 68 14.93 3.10 -6.22
N PRO A 69 15.09 4.20 -5.46
CA PRO A 69 15.89 5.34 -5.90
C PRO A 69 17.31 4.99 -6.36
N ASN A 70 17.93 3.96 -5.75
CA ASN A 70 19.32 3.59 -6.00
C ASN A 70 19.50 2.29 -6.79
N GLY A 71 18.44 1.76 -7.42
CA GLY A 71 18.52 0.51 -8.17
C GLY A 71 17.22 -0.29 -8.18
N TYR A 72 17.37 -1.61 -8.02
CA TYR A 72 16.27 -2.56 -8.22
C TYR A 72 16.28 -3.65 -7.17
N ILE A 73 15.09 -4.06 -6.75
CA ILE A 73 14.90 -5.25 -5.93
C ILE A 73 14.00 -6.20 -6.69
N THR A 74 14.41 -7.46 -6.77
CA THR A 74 13.54 -8.54 -7.23
C THR A 74 13.40 -9.58 -6.14
N SER A 75 12.32 -10.33 -6.17
CA SER A 75 12.17 -11.53 -5.35
C SER A 75 11.70 -12.70 -6.16
N LEU A 76 12.04 -13.91 -5.70
CA LEU A 76 11.43 -15.15 -6.14
C LEU A 76 10.81 -15.85 -4.93
N GLN A 77 9.50 -15.99 -4.97
CA GLN A 77 8.72 -16.78 -4.02
C GLN A 77 8.37 -18.11 -4.66
N LEU A 78 8.80 -19.22 -4.06
CA LEU A 78 8.58 -20.58 -4.55
C LEU A 78 7.58 -21.31 -3.67
N VAL A 79 6.70 -22.08 -4.31
CA VAL A 79 5.67 -22.88 -3.62
C VAL A 79 6.28 -24.14 -2.97
N ASP A 80 7.38 -24.66 -3.51
CA ASP A 80 8.02 -25.89 -3.03
C ASP A 80 8.92 -25.66 -1.79
N ASN A 81 9.47 -26.74 -1.22
CA ASN A 81 10.46 -26.76 -0.12
C ASN A 81 11.83 -26.10 -0.48
N LYS A 82 11.86 -25.25 -1.49
CA LYS A 82 13.04 -24.47 -1.88
C LYS A 82 13.02 -23.14 -1.14
N LYS A 83 14.22 -22.61 -0.87
CA LYS A 83 14.39 -21.28 -0.28
C LYS A 83 13.93 -20.21 -1.28
N ASP A 84 13.23 -19.21 -0.76
CA ASP A 84 12.93 -17.98 -1.48
C ASP A 84 14.16 -17.07 -1.49
N TYR A 85 14.22 -16.13 -2.43
CA TYR A 85 15.26 -15.12 -2.44
C TYR A 85 14.77 -13.71 -2.73
N ILE A 86 15.52 -12.74 -2.21
CA ILE A 86 15.51 -11.34 -2.62
C ILE A 86 16.86 -11.01 -3.23
N LYS A 87 16.87 -10.35 -4.38
CA LYS A 87 18.08 -9.83 -5.01
C LYS A 87 18.02 -8.32 -5.07
N HIS A 88 19.11 -7.67 -4.70
CA HIS A 88 19.26 -6.22 -4.78
C HIS A 88 20.35 -5.89 -5.78
N TYR A 89 20.00 -5.05 -6.75
CA TYR A 89 20.84 -4.59 -7.84
C TYR A 89 21.02 -3.07 -7.74
N ASN A 90 22.18 -2.56 -8.17
CA ASN A 90 22.36 -1.11 -8.33
C ASN A 90 21.58 -0.57 -9.55
N SER A 91 21.65 0.75 -9.78
CA SER A 91 21.02 1.43 -10.93
C SER A 91 21.55 0.99 -12.30
N GLU A 92 22.69 0.31 -12.36
CA GLU A 92 23.30 -0.25 -13.57
C GLU A 92 22.88 -1.72 -13.79
N GLY A 93 22.00 -2.27 -12.95
CA GLY A 93 21.56 -3.66 -13.03
C GLY A 93 22.58 -4.68 -12.55
N VAL A 94 23.65 -4.25 -11.89
CA VAL A 94 24.67 -5.13 -11.29
C VAL A 94 24.16 -5.67 -9.96
N LEU A 95 24.18 -6.99 -9.81
CA LEU A 95 23.77 -7.67 -8.57
C LEU A 95 24.73 -7.32 -7.43
N LEU A 96 24.20 -6.73 -6.36
CA LEU A 96 24.95 -6.39 -5.15
C LEU A 96 24.85 -7.49 -4.10
N VAL A 97 23.65 -8.03 -3.86
CA VAL A 97 23.44 -9.08 -2.86
C VAL A 97 22.29 -10.02 -3.24
N THR A 98 22.37 -11.27 -2.77
CA THR A 98 21.25 -12.20 -2.71
C THR A 98 20.98 -12.56 -1.26
N ILE A 99 19.74 -12.36 -0.82
CA ILE A 99 19.25 -12.70 0.52
C ILE A 99 18.37 -13.93 0.38
N MET A 100 18.69 -14.99 1.11
CA MET A 100 17.96 -16.26 1.09
C MET A 100 17.10 -16.38 2.35
N SER A 101 15.87 -16.85 2.21
CA SER A 101 14.96 -17.11 3.33
C SER A 101 14.19 -18.41 3.13
N ASP A 102 13.68 -19.02 4.21
CA ASP A 102 12.75 -20.15 4.12
C ASP A 102 11.52 -19.78 3.32
N LYS A 103 10.92 -18.63 3.66
CA LYS A 103 9.82 -18.01 2.95
C LYS A 103 9.96 -16.49 2.94
N ILE A 104 9.39 -15.85 1.93
CA ILE A 104 9.25 -14.40 1.83
C ILE A 104 7.77 -14.09 1.62
N ILE A 105 7.09 -13.68 2.69
CA ILE A 105 5.67 -13.36 2.71
C ILE A 105 5.51 -11.85 2.92
N ASN A 106 4.63 -11.21 2.14
CA ASN A 106 4.30 -9.78 2.22
C ASN A 106 5.53 -8.86 2.17
N LEU A 107 6.45 -9.10 1.22
CA LEU A 107 7.63 -8.27 1.00
C LEU A 107 7.25 -6.80 0.75
N LYS A 108 7.81 -5.89 1.55
CA LYS A 108 7.67 -4.44 1.39
C LYS A 108 9.03 -3.77 1.36
N VAL A 109 9.09 -2.67 0.62
CA VAL A 109 10.28 -1.84 0.46
C VAL A 109 9.94 -0.43 0.91
N SER A 110 10.79 0.18 1.74
CA SER A 110 10.58 1.56 2.20
C SER A 110 10.62 2.53 1.01
N GLU A 111 9.93 3.67 1.10
CA GLU A 111 9.86 4.67 0.01
C GLU A 111 11.25 5.14 -0.45
N LYS A 112 12.18 5.35 0.48
CA LYS A 112 13.56 5.74 0.13
C LYS A 112 14.42 4.59 -0.38
N GLY A 113 13.90 3.36 -0.39
CA GLY A 113 14.58 2.18 -0.89
C GLY A 113 15.77 1.70 -0.04
N ASN A 114 15.91 2.17 1.20
CA ASN A 114 17.03 1.77 2.07
C ASN A 114 16.70 0.55 2.94
N LYS A 115 15.41 0.23 3.11
CA LYS A 115 14.96 -0.87 3.95
C LYS A 115 14.01 -1.80 3.22
N VAL A 116 14.09 -3.07 3.59
CA VAL A 116 13.21 -4.14 3.14
C VAL A 116 12.68 -4.86 4.36
N VAL A 117 11.39 -5.20 4.35
CA VAL A 117 10.77 -5.97 5.40
C VAL A 117 9.92 -7.10 4.81
N PHE A 118 9.96 -8.27 5.42
CA PHE A 118 9.11 -9.39 5.05
C PHE A 118 8.89 -10.33 6.23
N ASN A 119 7.86 -11.16 6.17
CA ASN A 119 7.64 -12.23 7.13
C ASN A 119 8.24 -13.53 6.59
N ASN A 120 9.01 -14.23 7.42
CA ASN A 120 9.68 -15.49 7.03
C ASN A 120 8.97 -16.76 7.50
N SER A 121 7.65 -16.70 7.72
CA SER A 121 6.75 -17.67 8.38
C SER A 121 6.88 -17.79 9.91
N LYS A 122 7.87 -17.14 10.52
CA LYS A 122 8.10 -17.19 11.98
C LYS A 122 8.27 -15.83 12.62
N ASN A 123 8.88 -14.89 11.90
CA ASN A 123 9.24 -13.57 12.39
C ASN A 123 9.14 -12.57 11.24
N ILE A 124 9.03 -11.30 11.59
CA ILE A 124 9.36 -10.22 10.65
C ILE A 124 10.88 -10.09 10.58
N ILE A 125 11.40 -10.03 9.35
CA ILE A 125 12.80 -9.75 9.05
C ILE A 125 12.88 -8.36 8.43
N LEU A 126 13.57 -7.45 9.13
CA LEU A 126 13.87 -6.11 8.65
C LEU A 126 15.33 -6.05 8.23
N ILE A 127 15.58 -5.55 7.02
CA ILE A 127 16.92 -5.44 6.45
C ILE A 127 17.20 -3.99 6.12
N ASN A 128 18.28 -3.45 6.66
CA ASN A 128 18.86 -2.21 6.17
C ASN A 128 19.82 -2.54 5.02
N LEU A 129 19.48 -2.11 3.81
CA LEU A 129 20.26 -2.38 2.60
C LEU A 129 21.59 -1.63 2.59
N ASN A 130 21.74 -0.58 3.38
CA ASN A 130 23.02 0.07 3.62
C ASN A 130 23.81 -0.75 4.65
N GLY A 131 24.72 -1.58 4.17
CA GLY A 131 25.54 -2.47 5.01
C GLY A 131 24.86 -3.80 5.38
N TYR A 132 23.66 -4.08 4.86
CA TYR A 132 22.96 -5.37 4.98
C TYR A 132 22.76 -5.86 6.42
N LYS A 133 22.48 -4.93 7.35
CA LYS A 133 22.16 -5.28 8.73
C LYS A 133 20.75 -5.89 8.80
N LEU A 134 20.63 -7.00 9.50
CA LEU A 134 19.38 -7.74 9.74
C LEU A 134 18.91 -7.52 11.18
N ASP A 135 17.64 -7.22 11.33
CA ASP A 135 16.93 -7.21 12.62
C ASP A 135 15.74 -8.19 12.54
N THR A 136 15.55 -8.98 13.59
CA THR A 136 14.45 -9.95 13.70
C THR A 136 13.44 -9.43 14.70
N LEU A 137 12.19 -9.29 14.28
CA LEU A 137 11.09 -8.79 15.09
C LEU A 137 10.03 -9.88 15.28
N ALA A 138 9.19 -9.72 16.28
CA ALA A 138 8.13 -10.68 16.59
C ALA A 138 7.22 -10.95 15.37
N ASP A 139 6.66 -12.16 15.31
CA ASP A 139 5.77 -12.57 14.22
C ASP A 139 4.58 -11.62 14.06
N SER A 140 4.29 -11.28 12.80
CA SER A 140 3.12 -10.50 12.43
C SER A 140 2.90 -10.56 10.92
N TYR A 141 1.63 -10.62 10.53
CA TYR A 141 1.21 -10.49 9.13
C TYR A 141 0.82 -9.06 8.74
N VAL A 142 0.76 -8.14 9.71
CA VAL A 142 0.32 -6.76 9.51
C VAL A 142 1.42 -5.81 9.95
N TYR A 143 2.10 -5.26 8.96
CA TYR A 143 3.19 -4.32 9.11
C TYR A 143 3.27 -3.43 7.87
N GLU A 144 3.78 -2.21 8.02
CA GLU A 144 3.93 -1.24 6.94
C GLU A 144 5.11 -0.31 7.20
N PHE A 145 5.70 0.22 6.11
CA PHE A 145 6.55 1.39 6.22
C PHE A 145 5.69 2.65 6.21
N VAL A 146 5.71 3.39 7.31
CA VAL A 146 5.06 4.70 7.46
C VAL A 146 6.12 5.77 7.66
N GLN A 147 5.76 7.03 7.45
CA GLN A 147 6.68 8.18 7.56
C GLN A 147 7.98 7.91 6.79
N LYS A 148 7.82 7.44 5.54
CA LYS A 148 8.85 7.09 4.55
C LYS A 148 9.72 5.84 4.83
N GLU A 149 10.13 5.60 6.08
CA GLU A 149 11.09 4.51 6.42
C GLU A 149 10.93 3.88 7.81
N LYS A 150 9.91 4.29 8.57
CA LYS A 150 9.68 3.75 9.92
C LYS A 150 8.74 2.56 9.81
N LEU A 151 9.13 1.44 10.41
CA LEU A 151 8.31 0.25 10.42
C LEU A 151 7.29 0.36 11.56
N ILE A 152 6.03 0.15 11.24
CA ILE A 152 4.96 -0.13 12.20
C ILE A 152 4.51 -1.58 12.01
N TYR A 153 4.24 -2.29 13.11
CA TYR A 153 3.73 -3.66 13.05
C TYR A 153 2.88 -4.00 14.27
N TYR A 154 1.98 -4.98 14.13
CA TYR A 154 1.15 -5.48 15.22
C TYR A 154 1.63 -6.85 15.70
N ASN A 155 1.92 -7.01 17.00
CA ASN A 155 2.25 -8.30 17.58
C ASN A 155 0.99 -8.97 18.16
N PRO A 156 0.52 -10.09 17.61
CA PRO A 156 -0.68 -10.78 18.08
C PRO A 156 -0.49 -11.46 19.45
N ALA A 157 0.74 -11.85 19.81
CA ALA A 157 0.99 -12.58 21.05
C ALA A 157 0.75 -11.71 22.29
N ASN A 158 0.96 -10.40 22.18
CA ASN A 158 0.74 -9.45 23.28
C ASN A 158 -0.22 -8.31 22.93
N LYS A 159 -0.96 -8.45 21.82
CA LYS A 159 -1.99 -7.51 21.36
C LYS A 159 -1.52 -6.06 21.37
N SER A 160 -0.38 -5.80 20.75
CA SER A 160 0.24 -4.47 20.77
C SER A 160 0.80 -4.06 19.42
N ILE A 161 0.62 -2.78 19.11
CA ILE A 161 1.24 -2.10 17.97
C ILE A 161 2.59 -1.56 18.42
N TYR A 162 3.61 -1.77 17.59
CA TYR A 162 4.97 -1.30 17.82
C TYR A 162 5.32 -0.23 16.79
N PHE A 163 5.71 0.96 17.27
CA PHE A 163 6.09 2.09 16.41
C PHE A 163 7.02 3.06 17.15
N ASN A 164 8.19 3.41 16.57
CA ASN A 164 9.19 4.31 17.16
C ASN A 164 9.48 4.05 18.65
N ASP A 165 9.82 2.81 18.99
CA ASP A 165 10.10 2.36 20.38
C ASP A 165 8.91 2.44 21.35
N VAL A 166 7.73 2.84 20.86
CA VAL A 166 6.48 2.83 21.62
C VAL A 166 5.77 1.49 21.40
N LYS A 167 5.20 0.98 22.49
CA LYS A 167 4.27 -0.14 22.50
C LYS A 167 2.88 0.39 22.85
N ILE A 168 1.96 0.33 21.90
CA ILE A 168 0.56 0.76 22.06
C ILE A 168 -0.32 -0.48 22.20
N ALA A 169 -1.13 -0.56 23.26
CA ALA A 169 -2.10 -1.64 23.41
C ALA A 169 -3.22 -1.48 22.37
N SER A 170 -3.60 -2.57 21.72
CA SER A 170 -4.72 -2.61 20.76
C SER A 170 -5.49 -3.89 20.98
N GLU A 171 -6.71 -3.79 21.49
CA GLU A 171 -7.54 -4.97 21.74
C GLU A 171 -8.03 -5.61 20.43
N GLU A 172 -8.23 -4.78 19.41
CA GLU A 172 -8.58 -5.20 18.06
C GLU A 172 -7.34 -5.54 17.24
N TYR A 173 -7.47 -6.55 16.38
CA TYR A 173 -6.45 -6.94 15.41
C TYR A 173 -6.48 -5.95 14.23
N PRO A 174 -5.41 -5.18 13.97
CA PRO A 174 -5.36 -4.29 12.82
C PRO A 174 -5.35 -5.08 11.52
N ASN A 175 -6.13 -4.65 10.54
CA ASN A 175 -6.11 -5.17 9.17
C ASN A 175 -5.00 -4.49 8.34
N GLN A 176 -4.76 -3.20 8.56
CA GLN A 176 -3.81 -2.41 7.78
C GLN A 176 -3.30 -1.19 8.56
N PHE A 177 -2.10 -0.73 8.21
CA PHE A 177 -1.55 0.56 8.60
C PHE A 177 -1.32 1.43 7.37
N ILE A 178 -1.58 2.74 7.48
CA ILE A 178 -1.45 3.66 6.34
C ILE A 178 -0.86 4.99 6.81
N ASP A 179 0.05 5.56 6.01
CA ASP A 179 0.48 6.94 6.15
C ASP A 179 -0.45 7.85 5.34
N TYR A 180 -1.19 8.70 6.03
CA TYR A 180 -2.19 9.60 5.45
C TYR A 180 -1.93 11.03 5.85
N LYS A 181 -1.39 11.83 4.92
CA LYS A 181 -1.08 13.26 5.12
C LYS A 181 -0.28 13.53 6.41
N GLY A 182 0.66 12.65 6.75
CA GLY A 182 1.51 12.75 7.94
C GLY A 182 0.90 12.15 9.22
N LYS A 183 -0.35 11.69 9.18
CA LYS A 183 -0.97 10.88 10.22
C LYS A 183 -0.75 9.40 9.94
N ILE A 184 -0.68 8.59 10.98
CA ILE A 184 -0.65 7.13 10.83
C ILE A 184 -2.04 6.62 11.19
N LEU A 185 -2.70 6.01 10.23
CA LEU A 185 -3.98 5.37 10.44
C LEU A 185 -3.79 3.89 10.78
N VAL A 186 -4.52 3.42 11.78
CA VAL A 186 -4.64 2.03 12.18
C VAL A 186 -6.06 1.58 11.85
N ILE A 187 -6.18 0.71 10.86
CA ILE A 187 -7.46 0.22 10.37
C ILE A 187 -7.71 -1.13 11.01
N THR A 188 -8.82 -1.25 11.70
CA THR A 188 -9.30 -2.47 12.34
C THR A 188 -10.55 -2.95 11.62
N LYS A 189 -11.23 -3.95 12.18
CA LYS A 189 -12.51 -4.40 11.64
C LYS A 189 -13.61 -3.36 11.87
N GLN A 190 -13.59 -2.66 13.01
CA GLN A 190 -14.69 -1.81 13.45
C GLN A 190 -14.38 -0.32 13.36
N TYR A 191 -13.11 0.07 13.35
CA TYR A 191 -12.72 1.48 13.32
C TYR A 191 -11.53 1.77 12.41
N ILE A 192 -11.48 3.02 11.95
CA ILE A 192 -10.25 3.69 11.54
C ILE A 192 -9.80 4.56 12.72
N TYR A 193 -8.61 4.30 13.24
CA TYR A 193 -7.99 5.10 14.30
C TYR A 193 -6.84 5.95 13.75
N GLU A 194 -6.66 7.16 14.25
CA GLU A 194 -5.39 7.88 14.20
C GLU A 194 -4.50 7.42 15.36
N LEU A 195 -3.24 7.06 15.05
CA LEU A 195 -2.21 6.86 16.04
C LEU A 195 -1.60 8.21 16.45
N ALA A 196 -1.98 8.71 17.61
CA ALA A 196 -1.51 9.97 18.17
C ALA A 196 -0.74 9.73 19.48
N GLY A 197 0.60 9.77 19.38
CA GLY A 197 1.48 9.44 20.50
C GLY A 197 1.34 7.97 20.89
N ASN A 198 0.85 7.71 22.11
CA ASN A 198 0.65 6.36 22.64
C ASN A 198 -0.82 5.92 22.60
N ASN A 199 -1.70 6.68 21.95
CA ASN A 199 -3.13 6.44 21.94
C ASN A 199 -3.65 6.20 20.52
N LEU A 200 -4.73 5.43 20.43
CA LEU A 200 -5.55 5.28 19.23
C LEU A 200 -6.78 6.18 19.39
N ILE A 201 -6.91 7.18 18.54
CA ILE A 201 -8.04 8.11 18.52
C ILE A 201 -8.97 7.68 17.39
N PRO A 202 -10.24 7.33 17.66
CA PRO A 202 -11.16 6.91 16.60
C PRO A 202 -11.49 8.09 15.68
N GLU A 203 -11.31 7.91 14.39
CA GLU A 203 -11.65 8.87 13.32
C GLU A 203 -12.94 8.45 12.60
N TYR A 204 -13.18 7.14 12.48
CA TYR A 204 -14.39 6.59 11.87
C TYR A 204 -14.75 5.24 12.49
N GLU A 205 -16.04 4.99 12.67
CA GLU A 205 -16.62 3.71 13.06
C GLU A 205 -17.38 3.13 11.86
N PHE A 206 -17.04 1.91 11.45
CA PHE A 206 -17.73 1.20 10.39
C PHE A 206 -19.13 0.78 10.88
N ARG A 207 -20.14 0.91 10.02
CA ARG A 207 -21.50 0.46 10.31
C ARG A 207 -21.59 -1.06 10.36
N GLY A 208 -20.85 -1.73 9.47
CA GLY A 208 -20.64 -3.17 9.52
C GLY A 208 -19.19 -3.49 9.84
N GLU A 209 -18.37 -3.62 8.80
CA GLU A 209 -16.95 -3.89 8.94
C GLU A 209 -16.11 -3.34 7.79
N PHE A 210 -14.85 -3.07 8.08
CA PHE A 210 -13.84 -2.74 7.08
C PHE A 210 -13.74 -3.81 6.00
N PHE A 211 -13.78 -3.40 4.73
CA PHE A 211 -13.63 -4.29 3.58
C PHE A 211 -12.42 -3.98 2.68
N ASP A 212 -12.24 -2.73 2.28
CA ASP A 212 -11.13 -2.28 1.43
C ASP A 212 -10.81 -0.81 1.69
N LEU A 213 -9.57 -0.38 1.41
CA LEU A 213 -9.17 1.02 1.50
C LEU A 213 -7.99 1.32 0.58
N ARG A 214 -8.05 2.49 -0.08
CA ARG A 214 -6.99 3.02 -0.94
C ARG A 214 -6.75 4.50 -0.71
N LEU A 215 -5.50 4.91 -0.92
CA LEU A 215 -5.14 6.31 -1.12
C LEU A 215 -5.13 6.59 -2.62
N VAL A 216 -5.93 7.57 -3.05
CA VAL A 216 -6.01 7.99 -4.46
C VAL A 216 -5.94 9.51 -4.51
N ASP A 217 -4.95 10.04 -5.22
CA ASP A 217 -4.67 11.48 -5.33
C ASP A 217 -4.62 12.23 -3.99
N GLY A 218 -4.12 11.54 -2.96
CA GLY A 218 -4.00 12.08 -1.61
C GLY A 218 -5.28 12.06 -0.77
N ASP A 219 -6.41 11.62 -1.32
CA ASP A 219 -7.64 11.37 -0.57
C ASP A 219 -7.73 9.90 -0.14
N LEU A 220 -8.46 9.66 0.96
CA LEU A 220 -8.69 8.34 1.51
C LEU A 220 -10.04 7.83 1.02
N TYR A 221 -10.03 6.68 0.35
CA TYR A 221 -11.23 5.96 -0.05
C TYR A 221 -11.31 4.66 0.74
N PHE A 222 -12.45 4.36 1.34
CA PHE A 222 -12.63 3.15 2.14
C PHE A 222 -14.03 2.56 1.97
N VAL A 223 -14.13 1.26 2.13
CA VAL A 223 -15.36 0.49 1.93
C VAL A 223 -15.82 -0.09 3.25
N ASP A 224 -17.08 0.20 3.58
CA ASP A 224 -17.84 -0.40 4.67
C ASP A 224 -18.70 -1.53 4.10
N ARG A 225 -18.56 -2.73 4.64
CA ARG A 225 -19.38 -3.90 4.29
C ARG A 225 -20.37 -4.17 5.42
N GLU A 226 -21.65 -4.08 5.11
CA GLU A 226 -22.73 -4.47 6.02
C GLU A 226 -23.30 -5.82 5.57
N GLU A 227 -23.28 -6.82 6.45
CA GLU A 227 -23.84 -8.16 6.20
C GLU A 227 -25.16 -8.32 6.96
N GLU A 228 -26.24 -8.54 6.22
CA GLU A 228 -27.52 -9.00 6.74
C GLU A 228 -27.77 -10.45 6.29
N ARG A 229 -28.69 -11.17 6.97
CA ARG A 229 -28.89 -12.63 6.86
C ARG A 229 -28.87 -13.25 5.44
N LYS A 230 -29.18 -12.48 4.40
CA LYS A 230 -29.18 -12.92 3.00
C LYS A 230 -28.64 -11.87 2.04
N SER A 231 -27.94 -10.84 2.51
CA SER A 231 -27.49 -9.76 1.64
C SER A 231 -26.25 -9.11 2.21
N GLU A 232 -25.29 -8.84 1.34
CA GLU A 232 -24.19 -7.92 1.62
C GLU A 232 -24.45 -6.61 0.90
N SER A 233 -24.07 -5.51 1.55
CA SER A 233 -23.96 -4.21 0.92
C SER A 233 -22.57 -3.62 1.13
N PHE A 234 -22.09 -2.89 0.14
CA PHE A 234 -20.77 -2.26 0.13
C PHE A 234 -20.96 -0.77 -0.11
N SER A 235 -20.53 0.05 0.84
CA SER A 235 -20.58 1.51 0.73
C SER A 235 -19.17 2.07 0.61
N LEU A 236 -18.87 2.72 -0.51
CA LEU A 236 -17.60 3.41 -0.75
C LEU A 236 -17.70 4.84 -0.25
N TYR A 237 -16.83 5.18 0.69
CA TYR A 237 -16.70 6.52 1.23
C TYR A 237 -15.39 7.15 0.80
N LYS A 238 -15.38 8.49 0.76
CA LYS A 238 -14.21 9.33 0.53
C LYS A 238 -14.08 10.35 1.65
N THR A 239 -12.85 10.59 2.08
CA THR A 239 -12.51 11.73 2.93
C THR A 239 -11.15 12.33 2.59
N SER A 240 -11.01 13.63 2.85
CA SER A 240 -9.76 14.37 2.69
C SER A 240 -9.08 14.69 4.02
N ASP A 241 -9.80 14.58 5.15
CA ASP A 241 -9.32 14.98 6.48
C ASP A 241 -10.18 14.45 7.66
N PHE A 242 -11.15 13.56 7.43
CA PHE A 242 -12.16 13.08 8.38
C PHE A 242 -13.16 14.12 8.92
N THR A 243 -13.03 15.41 8.59
CA THR A 243 -14.04 16.41 8.97
C THR A 243 -15.33 16.23 8.17
N GLN A 244 -15.19 15.77 6.93
CA GLN A 244 -16.30 15.39 6.06
C GLN A 244 -16.03 14.01 5.45
N ILE A 245 -17.04 13.15 5.51
CA ILE A 245 -17.05 11.83 4.87
C ILE A 245 -18.18 11.82 3.86
N ILE A 246 -17.85 11.52 2.62
CA ILE A 246 -18.75 11.58 1.48
C ILE A 246 -19.00 10.15 1.00
N LEU A 247 -20.27 9.73 0.92
CA LEU A 247 -20.63 8.51 0.22
C LEU A 247 -20.46 8.74 -1.29
N VAL A 248 -19.63 7.91 -1.91
CA VAL A 248 -19.25 8.01 -3.32
C VAL A 248 -20.03 7.02 -4.17
N ASP A 249 -20.12 5.78 -3.72
CA ASP A 249 -20.75 4.68 -4.44
C ASP A 249 -21.32 3.66 -3.46
N ARG A 250 -22.31 2.89 -3.89
CA ARG A 250 -22.94 1.85 -3.08
C ARG A 250 -23.44 0.71 -3.95
N ILE A 251 -23.05 -0.50 -3.58
CA ILE A 251 -23.59 -1.74 -4.13
C ILE A 251 -24.46 -2.37 -3.05
N ASP A 252 -25.76 -2.41 -3.31
CA ASP A 252 -26.70 -3.23 -2.55
C ASP A 252 -26.93 -4.52 -3.33
N GLU A 253 -26.75 -5.67 -2.67
CA GLU A 253 -27.00 -7.04 -3.16
C GLU A 253 -25.86 -7.77 -3.91
N LEU A 254 -25.36 -8.85 -3.30
CA LEU A 254 -24.80 -10.03 -3.96
C LEU A 254 -25.60 -11.26 -3.53
N ASN A 255 -26.74 -11.52 -4.20
CA ASN A 255 -27.31 -12.87 -4.31
C ASN A 255 -27.33 -13.24 -5.78
N ASN A 256 -26.33 -14.02 -6.22
CA ASN A 256 -26.44 -15.15 -7.13
C ASN A 256 -25.10 -15.87 -7.23
#